data_AF-A0A7W9SPN7-F1
#
_entry.id   AF-A0A7W9SPN7-F1
#
_cell.length_a   1.000
_cell.length_b   1.000
_cell.length_c   1.000
_cell.angle_alpha   90.00
_cell.angle_beta   90.00
_cell.angle_gamma   90.00
#
_symmetry.space_group_name_H-M   'P 1'
#
loop_
_entity.id
_entity.type
_entity.pdbx_description
1 polymer ?
#
loop_
_entity_poly.entity_id
_entity_poly.type
_entity_poly.pdbx_seq_one_letter_code
_entity_poly.pdbx_strand_id
1 'polypeptide(L)'
;MLRTISTLWLTVLLSVGIFLSIGVSVQRYQKNRRAYYEQRRLVGIREVVARAEPLIAAIRAYEKEHHKPPASLEALGIALPPLGPIARRGWEYSLEETSSWTLAISVDTEYTPNNGILSFGDTFAYHSNGRYPHDAYGGTLERFGAWGYYWE
;
A
#
# COMPACT_ATOMS: atom_id res chain seq x y z
N MET A 1 -45.91 15.77 41.40
CA MET A 1 -45.74 14.76 40.33
C MET A 1 -45.25 15.33 38.98
N LEU A 2 -45.48 16.61 38.64
CA LEU A 2 -45.03 17.20 37.36
C LEU A 2 -43.50 17.48 37.25
N ARG A 3 -42.76 17.64 38.35
CA ARG A 3 -41.31 17.96 38.31
C ARG A 3 -40.41 16.80 37.84
N THR A 4 -40.82 15.56 38.00
CA THR A 4 -40.00 14.37 37.66
C THR A 4 -39.96 14.06 36.16
N ILE A 5 -41.00 14.45 35.42
CA ILE A 5 -41.05 14.24 33.95
C ILE A 5 -40.02 15.16 33.26
N SER A 6 -39.85 16.39 33.74
CA SER A 6 -38.91 17.36 33.15
C SER A 6 -37.43 16.94 33.28
N THR A 7 -37.04 16.33 34.40
CA THR A 7 -35.66 15.87 34.62
C THR A 7 -35.28 14.68 33.74
N LEU A 8 -36.22 13.76 33.47
CA LEU A 8 -35.97 12.61 32.58
C LEU A 8 -35.70 13.04 31.14
N TRP A 9 -36.50 13.97 30.61
CA TRP A 9 -36.31 14.49 29.24
C TRP A 9 -34.97 15.21 29.08
N LEU A 10 -34.54 15.97 30.10
CA LEU A 10 -33.24 16.66 30.06
C LEU A 10 -32.07 15.67 30.01
N THR A 11 -32.10 14.60 30.82
CA THR A 11 -31.05 13.57 30.82
C THR A 11 -30.98 12.81 29.49
N VAL A 12 -32.13 12.51 28.88
CA VAL A 12 -32.20 11.86 27.58
C VAL A 12 -31.59 12.77 26.50
N LEU A 13 -31.97 14.05 26.46
CA LEU A 13 -31.44 15.01 25.48
C LEU A 13 -29.93 15.22 25.63
N LEU A 14 -29.42 15.31 26.86
CA LEU A 14 -27.98 15.42 27.13
C LEU A 14 -27.23 14.17 26.67
N SER A 15 -27.75 12.98 26.96
CA SER A 15 -27.16 11.72 26.51
C SER A 15 -27.07 11.66 24.98
N VAL A 16 -28.16 12.00 24.27
CA VAL A 16 -28.19 12.02 22.80
C VAL A 16 -27.19 13.04 22.25
N GLY A 17 -27.11 14.24 22.83
CA GLY A 17 -26.14 15.26 22.42
C GLY A 17 -24.68 14.79 22.56
N ILE A 18 -24.37 14.11 23.66
CA ILE A 18 -23.05 13.53 23.91
C ILE A 18 -22.73 12.44 22.87
N PHE A 19 -23.64 11.49 22.62
CA PHE A 19 -23.43 10.44 21.62
C PHE A 19 -23.23 11.00 20.21
N LEU A 20 -23.99 12.02 19.81
CA LEU A 20 -23.81 12.69 18.52
C LEU A 20 -22.45 13.39 18.42
N SER A 21 -22.04 14.11 19.47
CA SER A 21 -20.74 14.78 19.52
C SER A 21 -19.57 13.78 19.42
N ILE A 22 -19.65 12.65 20.13
CA ILE A 22 -18.66 11.57 20.05
C ILE A 22 -18.65 10.98 18.64
N GLY A 23 -19.82 10.67 18.06
CA GLY A 23 -19.94 10.13 16.71
C GLY A 23 -19.28 11.02 15.65
N VAL A 24 -19.58 12.32 15.67
CA VAL A 24 -18.97 13.31 14.75
C VAL A 24 -17.46 13.41 14.97
N SER A 25 -16.99 13.39 16.22
CA SER A 25 -15.56 13.45 16.55
C SER A 25 -14.82 12.22 16.05
N VAL A 26 -15.39 11.03 16.21
CA VAL A 26 -14.84 9.77 15.69
C VAL A 26 -14.78 9.77 14.17
N GLN A 27 -15.85 10.19 13.49
CA GLN A 27 -15.88 10.30 12.03
C GLN A 27 -14.82 11.27 11.49
N ARG A 28 -14.69 12.45 12.12
CA ARG A 28 -13.68 13.44 11.75
C ARG A 28 -12.25 12.91 11.97
N TYR A 29 -12.03 12.26 13.10
CA TYR A 29 -10.75 11.62 13.41
C TYR A 29 -10.39 10.56 12.36
N GLN A 30 -11.32 9.67 12.02
CA GLN A 30 -11.11 8.64 10.99
C GLN A 30 -10.83 9.25 9.62
N LYS A 31 -11.55 10.29 9.22
CA LYS A 31 -11.34 11.00 7.94
C LYS A 31 -9.94 11.63 7.88
N ASN A 32 -9.55 12.37 8.92
CA ASN A 32 -8.23 13.02 8.99
C ASN A 32 -7.11 11.98 8.99
N ARG A 33 -7.28 10.89 9.74
CA ARG A 33 -6.34 9.78 9.81
C ARG A 33 -6.15 9.13 8.43
N ARG A 34 -7.25 8.86 7.71
CA ARG A 34 -7.20 8.30 6.35
C ARG A 34 -6.44 9.23 5.39
N ALA A 35 -6.74 10.53 5.41
CA ALA A 35 -6.06 11.50 4.55
C ALA A 35 -4.55 11.58 4.86
N TYR A 36 -4.16 11.53 6.14
CA TYR A 36 -2.76 11.54 6.56
C TYR A 36 -1.99 10.30 6.07
N TYR A 37 -2.53 9.10 6.27
CA TYR A 37 -1.89 7.88 5.80
C TYR A 37 -1.84 7.79 4.28
N GLU A 38 -2.87 8.26 3.60
CA GLU A 38 -2.88 8.33 2.13
C GLU A 38 -1.75 9.21 1.59
N GLN A 39 -1.54 10.39 2.20
CA GLN A 39 -0.41 11.25 1.81
C GLN A 39 0.94 10.57 2.04
N ARG A 40 1.12 9.88 3.18
CA ARG A 40 2.35 9.14 3.47
C ARG A 40 2.56 7.95 2.53
N ARG A 41 1.50 7.23 2.18
CA ARG A 41 1.50 6.15 1.18
C ARG A 41 2.00 6.67 -0.16
N LEU A 42 1.43 7.77 -0.65
CA LEU A 42 1.84 8.37 -1.93
C LEU A 42 3.29 8.88 -1.92
N VAL A 43 3.77 9.46 -0.81
CA VAL A 43 5.18 9.86 -0.67
C VAL A 43 6.08 8.62 -0.70
N GLY A 44 5.74 7.59 0.07
CA GLY A 44 6.51 6.36 0.13
C GLY A 44 6.54 5.59 -1.19
N ILE A 45 5.43 5.55 -1.93
CA ILE A 45 5.36 4.97 -3.28
C ILE A 45 6.35 5.68 -4.19
N ARG A 46 6.37 7.03 -4.20
CA ARG A 46 7.33 7.79 -5.02
C ARG A 46 8.78 7.49 -4.65
N GLU A 47 9.07 7.34 -3.35
CA GLU A 47 10.40 6.96 -2.90
C GLU A 47 10.80 5.56 -3.37
N VAL A 48 9.92 4.55 -3.23
CA VAL A 48 10.18 3.18 -3.71
C VAL A 48 10.48 3.20 -5.20
N VAL A 49 9.65 3.87 -6.00
CA VAL A 49 9.85 3.99 -7.45
C VAL A 49 11.22 4.59 -7.75
N ALA A 50 11.55 5.74 -7.16
CA ALA A 50 12.83 6.41 -7.40
C ALA A 50 14.04 5.54 -7.00
N ARG A 51 13.94 4.79 -5.90
CA ARG A 51 15.01 3.91 -5.42
C ARG A 51 15.12 2.61 -6.22
N ALA A 52 14.04 2.18 -6.87
CA ALA A 52 14.04 1.00 -7.73
C ALA A 52 14.70 1.24 -9.09
N GLU A 53 14.73 2.49 -9.58
CA GLU A 53 15.24 2.82 -10.92
C GLU A 53 16.65 2.25 -11.19
N PRO A 54 17.65 2.39 -10.29
CA PRO A 54 18.97 1.80 -10.51
C PRO A 54 18.94 0.27 -10.60
N LEU A 55 18.08 -0.38 -9.81
CA LEU A 55 17.92 -1.84 -9.82
C LEU A 55 17.27 -2.33 -11.12
N ILE A 56 16.22 -1.66 -11.58
CA ILE A 56 15.58 -1.94 -12.88
C ILE A 56 16.57 -1.73 -14.02
N ALA A 57 17.35 -0.65 -13.97
CA ALA A 57 18.39 -0.37 -14.96
C ALA A 57 19.46 -1.47 -14.99
N ALA A 58 19.90 -1.96 -13.82
CA ALA A 58 20.85 -3.07 -13.71
C ALA A 58 20.29 -4.38 -14.29
N ILE A 59 19.03 -4.72 -14.00
CA ILE A 59 18.35 -5.89 -14.58
C ILE A 59 18.31 -5.79 -16.11
N ARG A 60 17.92 -4.63 -16.65
CA ARG A 60 17.86 -4.41 -18.10
C ARG A 60 19.24 -4.43 -18.77
N ALA A 61 20.27 -3.92 -18.09
CA ALA A 61 21.64 -3.99 -18.58
C ALA A 61 22.12 -5.44 -18.65
N TYR A 62 21.85 -6.23 -17.61
CA TYR A 62 22.13 -7.66 -17.57
C TYR A 62 21.41 -8.41 -18.71
N GLU A 63 20.11 -8.13 -18.92
CA GLU A 63 19.34 -8.70 -20.03
C GLU A 63 19.97 -8.40 -21.39
N LYS A 64 20.42 -7.17 -21.60
CA LYS A 64 21.04 -6.76 -22.85
C LYS A 64 22.36 -7.50 -23.11
N GLU A 65 23.14 -7.73 -22.05
CA GLU A 65 24.44 -8.42 -22.14
C GLU A 65 24.29 -9.94 -22.30
N HIS A 66 23.36 -10.56 -21.57
CA HIS A 66 23.21 -12.01 -21.52
C HIS A 66 22.07 -12.56 -22.38
N HIS A 67 21.31 -11.69 -23.05
CA HIS A 67 20.09 -12.00 -23.79
C HIS A 67 19.00 -12.70 -22.96
N LYS A 68 19.09 -12.61 -21.63
CA LYS A 68 18.13 -13.18 -20.67
C LYS A 68 18.18 -12.41 -19.35
N PRO A 69 17.06 -12.30 -18.61
CA PRO A 69 17.06 -11.74 -17.27
C PRO A 69 17.94 -12.53 -16.31
N PRO A 70 18.43 -11.89 -15.22
CA PRO A 70 19.17 -12.58 -14.19
C PRO A 70 18.26 -13.63 -13.50
N ALA A 71 18.84 -14.76 -13.11
CA ALA A 71 18.09 -15.80 -12.41
C ALA A 71 17.66 -15.37 -10.98
N SER A 72 18.39 -14.42 -10.39
CA SER A 72 18.09 -13.82 -9.10
C SER A 72 18.73 -12.43 -9.00
N LEU A 73 18.37 -11.64 -7.98
CA LEU A 73 18.94 -10.30 -7.81
C LEU A 73 20.44 -10.34 -7.44
N GLU A 74 20.92 -11.41 -6.80
CA GLU A 74 22.33 -11.58 -6.44
C GLU A 74 23.24 -11.72 -7.67
N ALA A 75 22.70 -12.27 -8.77
CA ALA A 75 23.45 -12.42 -10.03
C ALA A 75 23.85 -11.08 -10.66
N LEU A 76 23.23 -9.98 -10.22
CA LEU A 76 23.59 -8.62 -10.66
C LEU A 76 24.91 -8.14 -10.05
N GLY A 77 25.37 -8.73 -8.93
CA GLY A 77 26.61 -8.33 -8.26
C GLY A 77 26.60 -6.91 -7.70
N ILE A 78 25.42 -6.31 -7.51
CA ILE A 78 25.25 -4.96 -6.95
C ILE A 78 24.65 -5.01 -5.54
N ALA A 79 24.91 -3.98 -4.75
CA ALA A 79 24.15 -3.76 -3.52
C ALA A 79 22.72 -3.35 -3.85
N LEU A 80 21.73 -4.01 -3.24
CA LEU A 80 20.33 -3.67 -3.45
C LEU A 80 19.98 -2.33 -2.82
N PRO A 81 19.23 -1.45 -3.51
CA PRO A 81 18.85 -0.16 -2.96
C PRO A 81 17.86 -0.35 -1.80
N PRO A 82 17.89 0.52 -0.78
CA PRO A 82 16.94 0.46 0.32
C PRO A 82 15.52 0.75 -0.19
N LEU A 83 14.52 0.08 0.37
CA LEU A 83 13.15 0.14 -0.14
C LEU A 83 12.41 1.44 0.19
N GLY A 84 12.73 2.05 1.32
CA GLY A 84 11.98 3.19 1.83
C GLY A 84 10.90 2.77 2.84
N PRO A 85 10.08 3.73 3.27
CA PRO A 85 9.31 3.60 4.51
C PRO A 85 8.07 2.71 4.42
N ILE A 86 7.59 2.42 3.21
CA ILE A 86 6.33 1.66 3.01
C ILE A 86 6.54 0.16 2.88
N ALA A 87 7.78 -0.30 2.70
CA ALA A 87 8.06 -1.70 2.48
C ALA A 87 8.20 -2.45 3.81
N ARG A 88 7.48 -3.57 3.93
CA ARG A 88 7.55 -4.46 5.09
C ARG A 88 8.75 -5.41 5.03
N ARG A 89 9.17 -5.79 3.83
CA ARG A 89 10.20 -6.80 3.54
C ARG A 89 11.03 -6.38 2.34
N GLY A 90 12.16 -7.08 2.13
CA GLY A 90 13.11 -6.94 1.01
C GLY A 90 12.46 -6.93 -0.38
N TRP A 91 13.25 -6.60 -1.41
CA TRP A 91 12.84 -6.76 -2.81
C TRP A 91 12.46 -8.21 -3.08
N GLU A 92 11.29 -8.42 -3.66
CA GLU A 92 10.82 -9.72 -4.13
C GLU A 92 10.99 -9.76 -5.65
N TYR A 93 11.73 -10.73 -6.16
CA TYR A 93 11.98 -10.89 -7.59
C TYR A 93 11.46 -12.26 -8.04
N SER A 94 10.67 -12.28 -9.11
CA SER A 94 10.18 -13.50 -9.72
C SER A 94 10.40 -13.47 -11.22
N LEU A 95 10.79 -14.62 -11.77
CA LEU A 95 10.95 -14.85 -13.20
C LEU A 95 9.78 -15.70 -13.70
N GLU A 96 9.11 -15.23 -14.74
CA GLU A 96 8.03 -15.95 -15.42
C GLU A 96 8.62 -16.79 -16.58
N GLU A 97 7.90 -17.84 -16.99
CA GLU A 97 8.33 -18.75 -18.07
C GLU A 97 8.64 -18.02 -19.38
N THR A 98 7.96 -16.90 -19.65
CA THR A 98 8.11 -16.10 -20.87
C THR A 98 9.28 -15.11 -20.84
N SER A 99 10.26 -15.30 -19.94
CA SER A 99 11.37 -14.36 -19.72
C SER A 99 10.94 -12.94 -19.29
N SER A 100 9.69 -12.78 -18.87
CA SER A 100 9.24 -11.61 -18.11
C SER A 100 9.63 -11.78 -16.66
N TRP A 101 9.83 -10.67 -15.96
CA TRP A 101 10.13 -10.68 -14.55
C TRP A 101 9.28 -9.63 -13.84
N THR A 102 9.06 -9.90 -12.55
CA THR A 102 8.34 -9.01 -11.66
C THR A 102 9.28 -8.64 -10.51
N LEU A 103 9.31 -7.36 -10.18
CA LEU A 103 9.97 -6.84 -8.99
C LEU A 103 8.89 -6.24 -8.09
N ALA A 104 8.78 -6.74 -6.86
CA ALA A 104 7.70 -6.38 -5.95
C ALA A 104 8.22 -6.08 -4.54
N ILE A 105 7.37 -5.42 -3.77
CA ILE A 105 7.48 -5.32 -2.32
C ILE A 105 6.13 -5.61 -1.67
N SER A 106 6.17 -6.25 -0.51
CA SER A 106 5.07 -6.24 0.44
C SER A 106 4.97 -4.86 1.10
N VAL A 107 3.80 -4.22 1.04
CA VAL A 107 3.54 -2.94 1.71
C VAL A 107 3.20 -3.19 3.18
N ASP A 108 3.73 -2.35 4.06
CA ASP A 108 3.43 -2.38 5.49
C ASP A 108 1.98 -1.94 5.75
N THR A 109 1.31 -2.65 6.67
CA THR A 109 -0.11 -2.43 6.97
C THR A 109 -0.39 -1.06 7.59
N GLU A 110 0.60 -0.30 8.04
CA GLU A 110 0.41 1.11 8.41
C GLU A 110 -0.01 1.97 7.19
N TYR A 111 0.44 1.61 5.99
CA TYR A 111 0.26 2.39 4.75
C TYR A 111 -0.85 1.86 3.85
N THR A 112 -1.54 0.80 4.25
CA THR A 112 -2.66 0.24 3.50
C THR A 112 -3.90 1.15 3.63
N PRO A 113 -4.73 1.33 2.58
CA PRO A 113 -5.98 2.09 2.72
C PRO A 113 -6.98 1.41 3.67
N ASN A 114 -6.95 0.07 3.69
CA ASN A 114 -7.81 -0.80 4.47
C ASN A 114 -7.01 -1.46 5.62
N ASN A 115 -6.66 -0.69 6.67
CA ASN A 115 -5.96 -1.21 7.87
C ASN A 115 -6.85 -2.14 8.75
N GLY A 116 -7.69 -2.96 8.12
CA GLY A 116 -8.53 -3.94 8.77
C GLY A 116 -7.71 -5.11 9.30
N ILE A 117 -8.24 -5.76 10.34
CA ILE A 117 -7.64 -6.93 11.02
C ILE A 117 -7.41 -8.12 10.06
N LEU A 118 -8.10 -8.14 8.92
CA LEU A 118 -8.07 -9.22 7.94
C LEU A 118 -7.31 -8.88 6.65
N SER A 119 -6.60 -7.75 6.56
CA SER A 119 -5.80 -7.44 5.37
C SER A 119 -4.56 -8.36 5.34
N PHE A 120 -4.39 -9.08 4.23
CA PHE A 120 -3.20 -9.92 3.98
C PHE A 120 -1.98 -9.11 3.51
N GLY A 121 -2.14 -7.78 3.42
CA GLY A 121 -1.12 -6.82 3.02
C GLY A 121 -1.20 -6.48 1.54
N ASP A 122 -0.89 -5.23 1.19
CA ASP A 122 -0.88 -4.78 -0.19
C ASP A 122 0.45 -5.14 -0.86
N THR A 123 0.44 -5.25 -2.19
CA THR A 123 1.64 -5.51 -2.99
C THR A 123 1.88 -4.36 -3.96
N PHE A 124 3.11 -3.86 -4.01
CA PHE A 124 3.52 -2.87 -5.00
C PHE A 124 4.54 -3.49 -5.94
N ALA A 125 4.20 -3.62 -7.23
CA ALA A 125 5.00 -4.38 -8.19
C ALA A 125 5.22 -3.67 -9.53
N TYR A 126 6.37 -3.96 -10.11
CA TYR A 126 6.79 -3.62 -11.45
C TYR A 126 6.83 -4.90 -12.28
N HIS A 127 6.12 -4.93 -13.41
CA HIS A 127 6.16 -6.04 -14.36
C HIS A 127 6.92 -5.61 -15.61
N SER A 128 7.96 -6.35 -16.00
CA SER A 128 8.85 -5.96 -17.11
C SER A 128 8.14 -5.88 -18.46
N ASN A 129 7.08 -6.68 -18.64
CA ASN A 129 6.24 -6.69 -19.84
C ASN A 129 5.10 -5.66 -19.80
N GLY A 130 4.93 -4.90 -18.71
CA GLY A 130 3.85 -3.93 -18.53
C GLY A 130 2.45 -4.55 -18.42
N ARG A 131 2.33 -5.87 -18.28
CA ARG A 131 1.07 -6.59 -18.07
C ARG A 131 0.84 -6.75 -16.57
N TYR A 132 -0.30 -6.27 -16.09
CA TYR A 132 -0.67 -6.29 -14.67
C TYR A 132 -1.88 -7.23 -14.55
N PRO A 133 -1.67 -8.51 -14.19
CA PRO A 133 -2.76 -9.47 -14.13
C PRO A 133 -3.71 -9.10 -12.98
N HIS A 134 -4.99 -8.91 -13.29
CA HIS A 134 -6.02 -8.65 -12.28
C HIS A 134 -6.28 -9.89 -11.40
N ASP A 135 -6.18 -11.09 -11.99
CA ASP A 135 -6.55 -12.33 -11.32
C ASP A 135 -5.49 -12.86 -10.36
N ALA A 136 -4.23 -12.41 -10.49
CA ALA A 136 -3.11 -12.97 -9.72
C ALA A 136 -2.95 -12.35 -8.32
N TYR A 137 -3.50 -11.16 -8.09
CA TYR A 137 -3.20 -10.37 -6.89
C TYR A 137 -4.37 -10.14 -5.95
N GLY A 138 -5.60 -10.52 -6.35
CA GLY A 138 -6.80 -10.19 -5.57
C GLY A 138 -7.08 -8.69 -5.52
N GLY A 139 -8.36 -8.30 -5.49
CA GLY A 139 -8.74 -6.91 -5.21
C GLY A 139 -8.54 -5.91 -6.36
N THR A 140 -8.14 -4.69 -6.00
CA THR A 140 -8.10 -3.51 -6.89
C THR A 140 -6.66 -3.18 -7.31
N LEU A 141 -6.49 -2.85 -8.58
CA LEU A 141 -5.22 -2.36 -9.14
C LEU A 141 -5.27 -0.83 -9.30
N GLU A 142 -4.33 -0.14 -8.65
CA GLU A 142 -4.03 1.27 -8.86
C GLU A 142 -2.68 1.43 -9.57
N ARG A 143 -2.62 2.26 -10.62
CA ARG A 143 -1.40 2.42 -11.45
C ARG A 143 -0.60 3.65 -11.05
N PHE A 144 0.69 3.47 -10.83
CA PHE A 144 1.67 4.52 -10.57
C PHE A 144 2.76 4.49 -11.64
N GLY A 145 2.42 4.98 -12.84
CA GLY A 145 3.30 4.89 -14.02
C GLY A 145 3.52 3.43 -14.43
N ALA A 146 4.79 3.00 -14.42
CA ALA A 146 5.19 1.62 -14.71
C ALA A 146 5.11 0.69 -13.48
N TRP A 147 4.40 1.09 -12.43
CA TRP A 147 4.15 0.26 -11.26
C TRP A 147 2.65 0.06 -11.04
N GLY A 148 2.32 -1.04 -10.38
CA GLY A 148 0.97 -1.43 -9.99
C GLY A 148 0.92 -1.63 -8.48
N TYR A 149 -0.06 -1.01 -7.85
CA TYR A 149 -0.39 -1.18 -6.45
C TYR A 149 -1.65 -2.04 -6.34
N TYR A 150 -1.49 -3.24 -5.79
CA TYR A 150 -2.53 -4.23 -5.61
C TYR A 150 -2.95 -4.23 -4.14
N TRP A 151 -4.24 -4.06 -3.89
CA TRP A 151 -4.79 -4.01 -2.54
C TRP A 151 -6.16 -4.65 -2.49
N GLU A 152 -6.43 -5.29 -1.35
CA GLU A 152 -7.69 -6.00 -1.06
C GLU A 152 -8.71 -5.15 -0.31
#